data_AF-A0A6P0NJJ5-F1
#
_entry.id   AF-A0A6P0NJJ5-F1
#
_cell.length_a   1.000
_cell.length_b   1.000
_cell.length_c   1.000
_cell.angle_alpha   90.00
_cell.angle_beta   90.00
_cell.angle_gamma   90.00
#
_symmetry.space_group_name_H-M   'P 1'
#
loop_
_entity.id
_entity.type
_entity.pdbx_description
1 polymer ?
#
loop_
_entity_poly.entity_id
_entity_poly.type
_entity_poly.pdbx_seq_one_letter_code
_entity_poly.pdbx_strand_id
1 'polypeptide(L)'
;MTNEQSKPVNNEKFNQELEELIRSVEDANNSDFSTLAEIADLNLYEDLARVDLSGVNLENVNLNNADLRGTNFSNANLTGADLRNANL
;
A
#
# COMPACT_ATOMS: atom_id res chain seq x y z
N MET A 1 -25.21 4.52 -39.45
CA MET A 1 -25.18 4.95 -38.02
C MET A 1 -25.41 3.69 -37.19
N THR A 2 -24.36 2.94 -36.89
CA THR A 2 -24.47 1.71 -36.09
C THR A 2 -24.34 2.07 -34.63
N ASN A 3 -25.39 1.73 -33.89
CA ASN A 3 -25.58 1.92 -32.47
C ASN A 3 -24.43 1.24 -31.70
N GLU A 4 -23.60 2.03 -31.02
CA GLU A 4 -22.60 1.50 -30.10
C GLU A 4 -23.31 0.98 -28.85
N GLN A 5 -23.60 -0.33 -28.83
CA GLN A 5 -24.00 -0.99 -27.62
C GLN A 5 -22.85 -0.90 -26.62
N SER A 6 -23.02 -0.03 -25.60
CA SER A 6 -22.19 -0.02 -24.40
C SER A 6 -22.16 -1.44 -23.84
N LYS A 7 -21.00 -2.10 -23.91
CA LYS A 7 -20.80 -3.40 -23.28
C LYS A 7 -21.22 -3.28 -21.82
N PRO A 8 -22.03 -4.20 -21.27
CA PRO A 8 -22.35 -4.16 -19.86
C PRO A 8 -21.03 -4.28 -19.11
N VAL A 9 -20.73 -3.28 -18.28
CA VAL A 9 -19.69 -3.41 -17.27
C VAL A 9 -20.05 -4.66 -16.50
N ASN A 10 -19.15 -5.65 -16.51
CA ASN A 10 -19.39 -6.91 -15.80
C ASN A 10 -19.31 -6.60 -14.31
N ASN A 11 -20.44 -6.22 -13.74
CA ASN A 11 -20.56 -5.81 -12.35
C ASN A 11 -20.11 -6.91 -11.40
N GLU A 12 -20.15 -8.19 -11.82
CA GLU A 12 -19.65 -9.30 -11.02
C GLU A 12 -18.13 -9.26 -10.87
N LYS A 13 -17.38 -8.95 -11.94
CA LYS A 13 -15.91 -8.85 -11.88
C LYS A 13 -15.48 -7.67 -11.02
N PHE A 14 -16.14 -6.52 -11.19
CA PHE A 14 -15.87 -5.32 -10.38
C PHE A 14 -16.23 -5.55 -8.90
N ASN A 15 -17.36 -6.19 -8.62
CA ASN A 15 -17.77 -6.50 -7.26
C ASN A 15 -16.86 -7.55 -6.61
N GLN A 16 -16.34 -8.52 -7.38
CA GLN A 16 -15.33 -9.47 -6.90
C GLN A 16 -14.00 -8.80 -6.57
N GLU A 17 -13.51 -7.93 -7.45
CA GLU A 17 -12.29 -7.14 -7.20
C GLU A 17 -12.45 -6.25 -5.96
N LEU A 18 -13.63 -5.64 -5.78
CA LEU A 18 -13.95 -4.84 -4.60
C LEU A 18 -14.07 -5.68 -3.32
N GLU A 19 -14.66 -6.87 -3.38
CA GLU A 19 -14.77 -7.79 -2.24
C GLU A 19 -13.40 -8.36 -1.82
N GLU A 20 -12.52 -8.69 -2.78
CA GLU A 20 -11.14 -9.11 -2.50
C GLU A 20 -10.34 -7.98 -1.86
N LEU A 21 -10.52 -6.75 -2.34
CA LEU A 21 -9.89 -5.56 -1.79
C LEU A 21 -10.34 -5.31 -0.34
N ILE A 22 -11.64 -5.35 -0.08
CA ILE A 22 -12.21 -5.13 1.26
C ILE A 22 -11.71 -6.22 2.22
N ARG A 23 -11.73 -7.49 1.82
CA ARG A 23 -11.17 -8.58 2.62
C ARG A 23 -9.69 -8.40 2.89
N SER A 24 -8.91 -7.96 1.91
CA SER A 24 -7.47 -7.70 2.09
C SER A 24 -7.19 -6.57 3.09
N VAL A 25 -8.10 -5.59 3.19
CA VAL A 25 -8.01 -4.48 4.17
C VAL A 25 -8.56 -4.91 5.55
N GLU A 26 -9.60 -5.73 5.59
CA GLU A 26 -10.20 -6.25 6.83
C GLU A 26 -9.33 -7.33 7.50
N ASP A 27 -8.68 -8.19 6.71
CA ASP A 27 -7.71 -9.19 7.15
C ASP A 27 -6.34 -8.56 7.47
N ALA A 28 -6.09 -7.33 7.01
CA ALA A 28 -4.96 -6.51 7.45
C ALA A 28 -5.19 -5.99 8.87
N ASN A 29 -5.33 -6.92 9.82
CA ASN A 29 -4.96 -6.68 11.20
C ASN A 29 -3.43 -6.47 11.26
N ASN A 30 -3.03 -5.23 10.94
CA ASN A 30 -1.87 -4.52 11.48
C ASN A 30 -0.45 -4.77 10.91
N SER A 31 -0.24 -5.22 9.66
CA SER A 31 1.15 -5.35 9.14
C SER A 31 1.43 -5.20 7.65
N ASP A 32 0.48 -5.03 6.74
CA ASP A 32 0.84 -4.90 5.31
C ASP A 32 0.70 -3.47 4.79
N PHE A 33 1.64 -2.62 5.23
CA PHE A 33 1.86 -1.29 4.64
C PHE A 33 2.07 -1.40 3.11
N SER A 34 2.55 -2.55 2.63
CA SER A 34 2.71 -2.82 1.19
C SER A 34 1.38 -2.94 0.48
N THR A 35 0.39 -3.63 1.07
CA THR A 35 -0.98 -3.68 0.55
C THR A 35 -1.62 -2.30 0.54
N LEU A 36 -1.48 -1.52 1.63
CA LEU A 36 -2.02 -0.15 1.66
C LEU A 36 -1.39 0.75 0.59
N ALA A 37 -0.09 0.62 0.37
CA ALA A 37 0.60 1.35 -0.69
C ALA A 37 0.12 0.95 -2.08
N GLU A 38 -0.08 -0.35 -2.33
CA GLU A 38 -0.64 -0.84 -3.61
C GLU A 38 -2.06 -0.30 -3.86
N ILE A 39 -2.90 -0.23 -2.83
CA ILE A 39 -4.26 0.33 -2.92
C ILE A 39 -4.22 1.85 -3.16
N ALA A 40 -3.26 2.54 -2.55
CA ALA A 40 -3.08 3.97 -2.68
C ALA A 40 -2.33 4.38 -3.96
N ASP A 41 -1.98 3.42 -4.82
CA ASP A 41 -1.14 3.61 -6.02
C ASP A 41 0.21 4.28 -5.68
N LEU A 42 0.77 3.91 -4.53
CA LEU A 42 2.06 4.37 -4.02
C LEU A 42 3.16 3.36 -4.35
N ASN A 43 4.23 3.84 -4.96
CA ASN A 43 5.47 3.11 -5.13
C ASN A 43 6.32 3.24 -3.86
N LEU A 44 6.39 2.17 -3.06
CA LEU A 44 7.22 2.12 -1.84
C LEU A 44 8.70 2.45 -2.05
N TYR A 45 9.20 2.34 -3.28
CA TYR A 45 10.59 2.61 -3.64
C TYR A 45 10.84 4.08 -3.99
N GLU A 46 9.81 4.87 -4.34
CA GLU A 46 9.95 6.26 -4.80
C GLU A 46 9.11 7.26 -3.97
N ASP A 47 7.95 6.86 -3.47
CA ASP A 47 6.93 7.76 -2.92
C ASP A 47 7.00 7.93 -1.40
N LEU A 48 7.87 7.19 -0.71
CA LEU A 48 8.02 7.28 0.75
C LEU A 48 8.96 8.39 1.20
N ALA A 49 9.78 8.94 0.29
CA ALA A 49 10.71 10.00 0.61
C ALA A 49 9.96 11.23 1.11
N ARG A 50 10.39 11.75 2.27
CA ARG A 50 9.82 12.96 2.91
C ARG A 50 8.36 12.83 3.36
N VAL A 51 7.85 11.61 3.48
CA VAL A 51 6.52 11.33 4.05
C VAL A 51 6.55 11.41 5.56
N ASP A 52 5.43 11.81 6.17
CA ASP A 52 5.24 11.70 7.62
C ASP A 52 4.61 10.35 7.97
N LEU A 53 5.43 9.45 8.51
CA LEU A 53 5.02 8.14 9.03
C LEU A 53 5.10 8.11 10.58
N SER A 54 4.99 9.28 11.21
CA SER A 54 5.06 9.34 12.67
C SER A 54 3.90 8.60 13.34
N GLY A 55 4.22 7.80 14.36
CA GLY A 55 3.24 6.97 15.08
C GLY A 55 2.70 5.76 14.32
N VAL A 56 3.16 5.49 13.08
CA VAL A 56 2.68 4.37 12.28
C VAL A 56 3.26 3.05 12.79
N ASN A 57 2.44 1.99 12.78
CA ASN A 57 2.93 0.64 13.03
C ASN A 57 3.46 0.02 11.74
N LEU A 58 4.79 -0.17 11.68
CA LEU A 58 5.53 -0.77 10.58
C LEU A 58 6.19 -2.09 11.03
N GLU A 59 5.61 -2.76 12.02
CA GLU A 59 6.13 -4.02 12.55
C GLU A 59 6.20 -5.10 11.46
N ASN A 60 7.36 -5.74 11.33
CA ASN A 60 7.64 -6.78 10.33
C ASN A 60 7.43 -6.36 8.86
N VAL A 61 7.31 -5.06 8.55
CA VAL A 61 7.13 -4.57 7.17
C VAL A 61 8.42 -4.72 6.38
N ASN A 62 8.30 -5.13 5.11
CA ASN A 62 9.43 -5.14 4.19
C ASN A 62 9.61 -3.76 3.52
N LEU A 63 10.66 -3.04 3.91
CA LEU A 63 11.08 -1.76 3.35
C LEU A 63 12.44 -1.87 2.64
N ASN A 64 12.80 -3.07 2.18
CA ASN A 64 14.09 -3.33 1.56
C ASN A 64 14.21 -2.55 0.23
N ASN A 65 15.31 -1.81 0.05
CA ASN A 65 15.54 -0.87 -1.06
C ASN A 65 14.60 0.35 -1.14
N ALA A 66 13.79 0.64 -0.10
CA ALA A 66 12.92 1.80 -0.12
C ALA A 66 13.70 3.13 -0.08
N ASP A 67 13.25 4.17 -0.80
CA ASP A 67 13.73 5.54 -0.62
C ASP A 67 12.93 6.23 0.50
N LEU A 68 13.56 6.33 1.66
CA LEU A 68 13.01 6.86 2.90
C LEU A 68 13.70 8.18 3.31
N ARG A 69 14.37 8.84 2.35
CA ARG A 69 15.11 10.07 2.62
C ARG A 69 14.19 11.15 3.14
N GLY A 70 14.50 11.64 4.35
CA GLY A 70 13.73 12.70 4.99
C GLY A 70 12.34 12.27 5.47
N THR A 71 12.02 10.98 5.47
CA THR A 71 10.79 10.43 6.03
C THR A 71 10.79 10.58 7.55
N ASN A 72 9.68 11.03 8.13
CA ASN A 72 9.55 11.18 9.57
C ASN A 72 9.02 9.87 10.18
N PHE A 73 9.87 9.16 10.92
CA PHE A 73 9.51 7.94 11.67
C PHE A 73 9.29 8.19 13.18
N SER A 74 9.09 9.44 13.60
CA SER A 74 8.94 9.75 15.03
C SER A 74 7.81 8.93 15.66
N ASN A 75 8.10 8.16 16.71
CA ASN A 75 7.15 7.25 17.38
C ASN A 75 6.60 6.10 16.51
N ALA A 76 7.16 5.82 15.33
CA ALA A 76 6.78 4.66 14.53
C ALA A 76 7.27 3.35 15.18
N ASN A 77 6.50 2.27 15.08
CA ASN A 77 6.95 0.94 15.49
C ASN A 77 7.62 0.24 14.30
N LEU A 78 8.94 0.17 14.30
CA LEU A 78 9.74 -0.50 13.26
C LEU A 78 10.26 -1.89 13.70
N THR A 79 9.66 -2.49 14.73
CA THR A 79 10.11 -3.79 15.26
C THR A 79 10.06 -4.85 14.15
N GLY A 80 11.20 -5.47 13.85
CA GLY A 80 11.28 -6.49 12.80
C GLY A 80 11.15 -6.00 11.36
N ALA A 81 11.05 -4.68 11.12
CA ALA A 81 11.01 -4.13 9.76
C ALA A 81 12.30 -4.44 8.99
N ASP A 82 12.18 -4.87 7.74
CA ASP A 82 13.32 -5.12 6.87
C ASP A 82 13.72 -3.83 6.15
N LEU A 83 14.72 -3.12 6.68
CA LEU A 83 15.29 -1.89 6.10
C LEU A 83 16.60 -2.14 5.32
N ARG A 84 16.89 -3.38 4.93
CA ARG A 84 18.11 -3.69 4.18
C ARG A 84 18.13 -2.85 2.88
N ASN A 85 19.27 -2.24 2.56
CA ASN A 85 19.45 -1.37 1.39
C ASN A 85 18.51 -0.16 1.30
N ALA A 86 17.73 0.17 2.33
CA ALA A 86 16.91 1.38 2.32
C ALA A 86 17.78 2.63 2.35
N ASN A 87 17.31 3.69 1.68
CA ASN A 87 17.99 4.98 1.61
C ASN A 87 17.34 5.94 2.62
N LEU A 88 18.06 6.34 3.68
CA LEU A 88 17.54 7.11 4.82
C LEU A 88 18.03 8.57 4.83
#